data_AF-A0A844EGL5-F1
#
_entry.id   AF-A0A844EGL5-F1
#
_cell.length_a   1.000
_cell.length_b   1.000
_cell.length_c   1.000
_cell.angle_alpha   90.00
_cell.angle_beta   90.00
_cell.angle_gamma   90.00
#
_symmetry.space_group_name_H-M   'P 1'
#
loop_
_entity.id
_entity.type
_entity.pdbx_description
1 polymer ?
#
loop_
_entity_poly.entity_id
_entity_poly.type
_entity_poly.pdbx_seq_one_letter_code
_entity_poly.pdbx_strand_id
1 'polypeptide(L)'
;METRRVKVPVATIWKSKESPRKVDEPALNGDVKTWVEQMSDQQSVDLSEDDLLETQALFNDEVIIDHIEGDWAKVYVASQRDDSDSRGYPGWVPV
;
A
#
# COMPACT_ATOMS: atom_id res chain seq x y z
N MET A 1 9.77 17.92 -4.42
CA MET A 1 9.10 16.63 -4.22
C MET A 1 7.69 16.92 -3.76
N GLU A 2 6.69 16.32 -4.40
CA GLU A 2 5.30 16.49 -3.98
C GLU A 2 5.02 15.55 -2.82
N THR A 3 4.50 16.08 -1.71
CA THR A 3 4.09 15.29 -0.54
C THR A 3 2.57 15.31 -0.45
N ARG A 4 1.97 14.15 -0.22
CA ARG A 4 0.55 13.99 0.06
C ARG A 4 0.35 13.27 1.39
N ARG A 5 -0.90 13.19 1.83
CA ARG A 5 -1.28 12.52 3.07
C ARG A 5 -2.30 11.42 2.79
N VAL A 6 -2.19 10.33 3.53
CA VAL A 6 -3.13 9.21 3.48
C VAL A 6 -4.51 9.67 3.95
N LYS A 7 -5.54 9.41 3.14
CA LYS A 7 -6.94 9.84 3.36
C LYS A 7 -7.87 8.74 3.89
N VAL A 8 -7.36 7.52 4.04
CA VAL A 8 -8.09 6.34 4.53
C VAL A 8 -7.53 5.90 5.89
N PRO A 9 -8.24 5.07 6.68
CA PRO A 9 -7.73 4.60 7.97
C PRO A 9 -6.36 3.92 7.88
N VAL A 10 -6.20 3.04 6.88
CA VAL A 10 -4.95 2.35 6.57
C VAL A 10 -4.81 2.25 5.05
N ALA A 11 -3.73 2.76 4.48
CA ALA A 11 -3.38 2.55 3.08
C ALA A 11 -2.39 1.38 2.99
N THR A 12 -2.80 0.30 2.34
CA THR A 12 -1.88 -0.78 1.98
C THR A 12 -0.99 -0.34 0.83
N ILE A 13 0.32 -0.50 1.00
CA ILE A 13 1.34 -0.18 0.01
C ILE A 13 1.73 -1.48 -0.71
N TRP A 14 1.48 -1.50 -2.02
CA TRP A 14 1.57 -2.69 -2.87
C TRP A 14 2.92 -2.81 -3.57
N LYS A 15 3.31 -4.04 -3.92
CA LYS A 15 4.54 -4.33 -4.69
C LYS A 15 4.49 -3.73 -6.08
N SER A 16 3.37 -3.90 -6.77
CA SER A 16 3.02 -3.28 -8.05
C SER A 16 1.55 -2.89 -8.10
N LYS A 17 1.17 -2.12 -9.13
CA LYS A 17 -0.23 -1.77 -9.41
C LYS A 17 -1.07 -2.98 -9.88
N GLU A 18 -0.41 -4.07 -10.28
CA GLU A 18 -1.04 -5.36 -10.65
C GLU A 18 -1.13 -6.35 -9.49
N SER A 19 -0.48 -6.09 -8.34
CA SER A 19 -0.49 -6.98 -7.17
C SER A 19 -1.88 -7.22 -6.55
N PRO A 20 -2.80 -6.24 -6.45
CA PRO A 20 -4.08 -6.48 -5.83
C PRO A 20 -4.91 -7.53 -6.57
N ARG A 21 -5.40 -8.52 -5.85
CA ARG A 21 -6.34 -9.53 -6.34
C ARG A 21 -7.77 -9.09 -6.05
N LYS A 22 -8.74 -9.83 -6.59
CA LYS A 22 -10.16 -9.55 -6.35
C LYS A 22 -10.55 -9.57 -4.87
N VAL A 23 -9.95 -10.45 -4.06
CA VAL A 23 -10.22 -10.52 -2.61
C VAL A 23 -9.68 -9.29 -1.85
N ASP A 24 -8.79 -8.50 -2.47
CA ASP A 24 -8.11 -7.38 -1.85
C ASP A 24 -8.81 -6.02 -2.05
N GLU A 25 -9.96 -6.01 -2.74
CA GLU A 25 -10.75 -4.80 -3.01
C GLU A 25 -11.05 -3.94 -1.76
N PRO A 26 -11.36 -4.48 -0.57
CA PRO A 26 -11.58 -3.64 0.60
C PRO A 26 -10.31 -2.89 1.04
N ALA A 27 -9.12 -3.50 0.88
CA ALA A 27 -7.85 -2.86 1.22
C ALA A 27 -7.49 -1.70 0.29
N LEU A 28 -7.92 -1.74 -0.98
CA LEU A 28 -7.78 -0.62 -1.92
C LEU A 28 -8.54 0.63 -1.45
N ASN A 29 -9.59 0.43 -0.64
CA ASN A 29 -10.40 1.50 -0.05
C ASN A 29 -10.02 1.79 1.43
N GLY A 30 -8.97 1.13 1.92
CA GLY A 30 -8.48 1.22 3.29
C GLY A 30 -9.34 0.54 4.36
N ASP A 31 -10.23 -0.37 3.96
CA ASP A 31 -10.99 -1.24 4.85
C ASP A 31 -10.22 -2.56 5.09
N VAL A 32 -9.12 -2.44 5.83
CA VAL A 32 -8.26 -3.59 6.18
C VAL A 32 -8.99 -4.58 7.08
N LYS A 33 -9.98 -4.12 7.86
CA LYS A 33 -10.73 -5.00 8.76
C LYS A 33 -11.56 -6.00 7.96
N THR A 34 -12.42 -5.51 7.07
CA THR A 34 -13.23 -6.41 6.23
C THR A 34 -12.36 -7.24 5.31
N TRP A 35 -11.24 -6.68 4.80
CA TRP A 35 -10.29 -7.45 4.00
C TRP A 35 -9.74 -8.67 4.73
N VAL A 36 -9.26 -8.51 5.97
CA VAL A 36 -8.71 -9.63 6.75
C VAL A 36 -9.81 -10.60 7.18
N GLU A 37 -10.99 -10.10 7.57
CA GLU A 37 -12.11 -10.94 8.01
C GLU A 37 -12.68 -11.83 6.90
N GLN A 38 -12.57 -11.43 5.63
CA GLN A 38 -13.12 -12.19 4.50
C GLN A 38 -12.11 -13.15 3.83
N MET A 39 -10.81 -12.99 4.08
CA MET A 39 -9.78 -13.84 3.48
C MET A 39 -9.80 -15.25 4.09
N SER A 40 -9.57 -16.25 3.26
CA SER A 40 -9.18 -17.57 3.74
C SER A 40 -7.74 -17.58 4.24
N ASP A 41 -7.38 -18.61 5.01
CA ASP A 41 -6.00 -18.81 5.46
C ASP A 41 -5.03 -18.85 4.28
N GLN A 42 -5.38 -19.58 3.21
CA GLN A 42 -4.53 -19.65 2.02
C GLN A 42 -4.40 -18.28 1.34
N GLN A 43 -5.50 -17.52 1.19
CA GLN A 43 -5.44 -16.18 0.59
C GLN A 43 -4.58 -15.21 1.38
N SER A 44 -4.49 -15.41 2.70
CA SER A 44 -3.61 -14.64 3.59
C SER A 44 -2.15 -15.07 3.44
N VAL A 45 -1.87 -16.36 3.28
CA VAL A 45 -0.52 -16.89 2.99
C VAL A 45 0.00 -16.38 1.64
N ASP A 46 -0.86 -16.41 0.62
CA ASP A 46 -0.55 -15.96 -0.75
C ASP A 46 -0.05 -14.50 -0.78
N LEU A 47 -0.48 -13.63 0.16
CA LEU A 47 0.04 -12.24 0.25
C LEU A 47 1.57 -12.20 0.40
N SER A 48 2.13 -13.19 1.10
CA SER A 48 3.57 -13.32 1.31
C SER A 48 4.23 -14.19 0.26
N GLU A 49 3.62 -15.32 -0.15
CA GLU A 49 4.24 -16.23 -1.12
C GLU A 49 4.36 -15.59 -2.51
N ASP A 50 3.39 -14.74 -2.88
CA ASP A 50 3.36 -14.04 -4.17
C ASP A 50 3.99 -12.62 -4.10
N ASP A 51 4.57 -12.22 -2.97
CA ASP A 51 5.21 -10.90 -2.75
C ASP A 51 4.30 -9.72 -3.16
N LEU A 52 3.07 -9.68 -2.63
CA LEU A 52 2.04 -8.73 -3.10
C LEU A 52 2.11 -7.36 -2.43
N LEU A 53 2.68 -7.29 -1.22
CA LEU A 53 2.63 -6.12 -0.34
C LEU A 53 4.03 -5.69 0.07
N GLU A 54 4.21 -4.39 0.32
CA GLU A 54 5.45 -3.81 0.83
C GLU A 54 5.29 -3.42 2.32
N THR A 55 4.28 -2.58 2.62
CA THR A 55 4.01 -2.08 3.97
C THR A 55 2.59 -1.50 4.06
N GLN A 56 2.26 -0.84 5.17
CA GLN A 56 1.04 -0.06 5.35
C GLN A 56 1.36 1.32 5.92
N ALA A 57 0.61 2.34 5.50
CA ALA A 57 0.65 3.69 6.06
C ALA A 57 -0.68 4.04 6.72
N LEU A 58 -0.65 4.80 7.81
CA LEU A 58 -1.85 5.14 8.57
C LEU A 58 -2.48 6.45 8.09
N PHE A 59 -3.74 6.67 8.47
CA PHE A 59 -4.40 7.95 8.24
C PHE A 59 -3.49 9.13 8.61
N ASN A 60 -3.42 10.12 7.71
CA ASN A 60 -2.64 11.34 7.84
C ASN A 60 -1.10 11.18 7.77
N ASP A 61 -0.57 9.97 7.61
CA ASP A 61 0.85 9.76 7.31
C ASP A 61 1.24 10.47 6.01
N GLU A 62 2.45 11.01 5.98
CA GLU A 62 3.01 11.64 4.79
C GLU A 62 3.60 10.61 3.83
N VAL A 63 3.23 10.74 2.56
CA VAL A 63 3.80 9.99 1.46
C VAL A 63 4.41 10.95 0.45
N ILE A 64 5.63 10.65 0.01
CA ILE A 64 6.31 11.41 -1.04
C ILE A 64 5.95 10.75 -2.36
N ILE A 65 5.35 11.52 -3.28
CA ILE A 65 5.01 11.04 -4.61
C ILE A 65 6.27 10.98 -5.45
N ASP A 66 6.56 9.81 -6.01
CA ASP A 66 7.58 9.63 -7.04
C ASP A 66 6.99 10.01 -8.41
N HIS A 67 5.93 9.31 -8.82
CA HIS A 67 5.16 9.58 -10.03
C HIS A 67 3.77 8.93 -9.94
N ILE A 68 2.86 9.36 -10.84
CA ILE A 68 1.50 8.83 -10.98
C ILE A 68 1.36 8.15 -12.34
N GLU A 69 0.79 6.94 -12.35
CA GLU A 69 0.46 6.17 -13.55
C GLU A 69 -1.02 5.78 -13.53
N GLY A 70 -1.85 6.52 -14.26
CA GLY A 70 -3.30 6.31 -14.25
C GLY A 70 -3.88 6.52 -12.86
N ASP A 71 -4.52 5.49 -12.32
CA ASP A 71 -5.17 5.50 -11.01
C ASP A 71 -4.23 5.12 -9.86
N TRP A 72 -2.92 5.01 -10.13
CA TRP A 72 -1.92 4.56 -9.16
C TRP A 72 -0.79 5.57 -8.99
N ALA A 73 -0.25 5.66 -7.79
CA ALA A 73 0.96 6.41 -7.50
C ALA A 73 2.06 5.49 -6.98
N LYS A 74 3.28 5.65 -7.48
CA LYS A 74 4.48 5.17 -6.81
C LYS A 74 4.86 6.18 -5.73
N VAL A 75 5.01 5.71 -4.50
CA VAL A 75 5.22 6.56 -3.33
C VAL A 75 6.34 6.04 -2.43
N TYR A 76 6.80 6.91 -1.54
CA TYR A 76 7.65 6.58 -0.39
C TYR A 76 6.92 6.97 0.89
N VAL A 77 6.81 6.04 1.85
CA VAL A 77 6.21 6.31 3.17
C VAL A 77 7.25 6.96 4.07
N ALA A 78 7.15 8.28 4.25
CA ALA A 78 8.23 9.10 4.82
C ALA A 78 8.56 8.78 6.29
N SER A 79 7.58 8.28 7.04
CA SER A 79 7.76 7.89 8.45
C SER A 79 8.48 6.56 8.62
N GLN A 80 8.60 5.75 7.57
CA GLN A 80 9.17 4.41 7.62
C GLN A 80 10.55 4.43 7.00
N ARG A 81 11.57 4.28 7.85
CA ARG A 81 12.97 4.26 7.41
C ARG A 81 13.24 3.04 6.54
N ASP A 82 13.94 3.28 5.44
CA ASP A 82 14.45 2.25 4.56
C ASP A 82 15.93 2.53 4.27
N ASP A 83 16.76 1.48 4.29
CA ASP A 83 18.21 1.62 4.09
C ASP A 83 18.57 1.83 2.61
N SER A 84 17.66 1.49 1.69
CA SER A 84 17.88 1.65 0.24
C SER A 84 17.49 3.03 -0.28
N ASP A 85 16.58 3.74 0.40
CA ASP A 85 16.17 5.11 0.03
C ASP A 85 15.85 5.99 1.25
N SER A 86 16.50 7.15 1.34
CA SER A 86 16.33 8.09 2.45
C SER A 86 14.95 8.77 2.48
N ARG A 87 14.15 8.65 1.42
CA ARG A 87 12.77 9.16 1.36
C ARG A 87 11.79 8.31 2.15
N GLY A 88 12.13 7.06 2.47
CA GLY A 88 11.30 6.12 3.23
C GLY A 88 10.94 4.86 2.44
N TYR A 89 9.99 4.07 2.94
CA TYR A 89 9.67 2.77 2.36
C TYR A 89 8.90 2.89 1.03
N PRO A 90 9.38 2.31 -0.09
CA PRO A 90 8.77 2.48 -1.41
C PRO A 90 7.59 1.53 -1.65
N GLY A 91 6.66 1.93 -2.53
CA GLY A 91 5.63 1.02 -3.06
C GLY A 91 4.52 1.75 -3.83
N TRP A 92 3.44 1.04 -4.12
CA TRP A 92 2.33 1.53 -4.95
C TRP A 92 1.04 1.69 -4.15
N VAL A 93 0.26 2.74 -4.44
CA VAL A 93 -1.04 3.00 -3.79
C VAL A 93 -2.04 3.58 -4.81
N PRO A 94 -3.34 3.27 -4.72
CA PRO A 94 -4.36 3.94 -5.53
C PRO A 94 -4.51 5.43 -5.13
N VAL A 95 -4.88 6.28 -6.09
CA VAL A 95 -4.99 7.75 -5.93
C VAL A 95 -6.37 8.21 -5.44
#